data_AF-A0A929UMA7-F1
#
_entry.id   AF-A0A929UMA7-F1
#
_cell.length_a   1.000
_cell.length_b   1.000
_cell.length_c   1.000
_cell.angle_alpha   90.00
_cell.angle_beta   90.00
_cell.angle_gamma   90.00
#
_symmetry.space_group_name_H-M   'P 1'
#
loop_
_entity.id
_entity.type
_entity.pdbx_description
1 polymer ?
#
loop_
_entity_poly.entity_id
_entity_poly.type
_entity_poly.pdbx_seq_one_letter_code
_entity_poly.pdbx_strand_id
1 'polypeptide(L)'
;MKPKEIRRKILETTYEHRHDDFGIETRQLESILKNVDEKTLHQEIIYLEQKNFVTTKGRFMGKPYLNYSAVAITAWGIDLVEDPDEFGRLFSINIDARQNNFGNIAGSNINIDSRYVSQIINEQDDKAQELLKNLNESIKKKDKDTIIKTLGYIGDKSLDLLIAIIAGGMKL
;
A
#
# COMPACT_ATOMS: atom_id res chain seq x y z
N MET A 1 15.28 -4.77 5.42
CA MET A 1 13.84 -4.41 5.33
C MET A 1 13.09 -5.09 6.47
N LYS A 2 11.95 -4.57 6.92
CA LYS A 2 11.14 -5.22 7.96
C LYS A 2 10.40 -6.44 7.37
N PRO A 3 10.15 -7.52 8.14
CA PRO A 3 9.43 -8.71 7.66
C PRO A 3 8.12 -8.42 6.92
N LYS A 4 7.29 -7.51 7.44
CA LYS A 4 6.02 -7.12 6.79
C LYS A 4 6.22 -6.46 5.43
N GLU A 5 7.24 -5.61 5.28
CA GLU A 5 7.57 -4.97 3.99
C GLU A 5 8.03 -6.00 2.96
N ILE A 6 8.80 -7.00 3.40
CA ILE A 6 9.27 -8.09 2.55
C ILE A 6 8.06 -8.90 2.07
N ARG A 7 7.19 -9.34 2.99
CA ARG A 7 5.96 -10.08 2.67
C ARG A 7 5.08 -9.34 1.69
N ARG A 8 4.86 -8.04 1.93
CA ARG A 8 4.05 -7.19 1.05
C ARG A 8 4.61 -7.20 -0.37
N LYS A 9 5.91 -6.92 -0.52
CA LYS A 9 6.55 -6.91 -1.84
C LYS A 9 6.51 -8.27 -2.52
N ILE A 10 6.67 -9.37 -1.78
CA ILE A 10 6.54 -10.72 -2.35
C ILE A 10 5.14 -10.89 -2.94
N LEU A 11 4.08 -10.55 -2.18
CA LEU A 11 2.69 -10.69 -2.64
C LEU A 11 2.36 -9.78 -3.83
N GLU A 12 2.80 -8.52 -3.81
CA GLU A 12 2.63 -7.59 -4.93
C GLU A 12 3.33 -8.13 -6.18
N THR A 13 4.58 -8.60 -6.04
CA THR A 13 5.37 -9.12 -7.17
C THR A 13 4.79 -10.41 -7.72
N THR A 14 4.38 -11.36 -6.88
CA THR A 14 3.78 -12.62 -7.34
C THR A 14 2.39 -12.40 -7.94
N TYR A 15 1.65 -11.38 -7.49
CA TYR A 15 0.38 -10.96 -8.09
C TYR A 15 0.59 -10.36 -9.50
N GLU A 16 1.62 -9.56 -9.72
CA GLU A 16 1.97 -9.05 -11.05
C GLU A 16 2.25 -10.20 -12.05
N HIS A 17 2.84 -11.29 -11.56
CA HIS A 17 3.16 -12.50 -12.34
C HIS A 17 2.10 -13.61 -12.21
N ARG A 18 0.87 -13.28 -11.78
CA ARG A 18 -0.19 -14.28 -11.54
C ARG A 18 -0.65 -15.03 -12.80
N HIS A 19 -0.40 -14.44 -13.97
CA HIS A 19 -0.73 -15.03 -15.27
C HIS A 19 0.38 -15.95 -15.81
N ASP A 20 1.53 -16.01 -15.14
CA ASP A 20 2.62 -16.88 -15.52
C ASP A 20 2.38 -18.30 -14.98
N ASP A 21 2.44 -19.31 -15.85
CA ASP A 21 2.15 -20.71 -15.51
C ASP A 21 2.94 -21.23 -14.28
N PHE A 22 4.17 -20.72 -14.10
CA PHE A 22 5.06 -21.11 -13.01
C PHE A 22 5.19 -20.06 -11.90
N GLY A 23 4.61 -18.86 -12.06
CA GLY A 23 4.86 -17.71 -11.19
C GLY A 23 6.24 -17.10 -11.41
N ILE A 24 6.68 -16.25 -10.48
CA ILE A 24 7.98 -15.56 -10.58
C ILE A 24 9.14 -16.47 -10.17
N GLU A 25 10.23 -16.42 -10.93
CA GLU A 25 11.44 -17.16 -10.58
C GLU A 25 12.08 -16.63 -9.29
N THR A 26 12.59 -17.54 -8.46
CA THR A 26 13.23 -17.16 -7.18
C THR A 26 14.40 -16.19 -7.38
N ARG A 27 15.18 -16.34 -8.46
CA ARG A 27 16.29 -15.43 -8.79
C ARG A 27 15.81 -14.01 -9.11
N GLN A 28 14.66 -13.87 -9.77
CA GLN A 28 14.07 -12.57 -10.05
C GLN A 28 13.59 -11.92 -8.75
N LEU A 29 12.96 -12.71 -7.87
CA LEU A 29 12.53 -12.26 -6.55
C LEU A 29 13.71 -11.79 -5.68
N GLU A 30 14.83 -12.53 -5.69
CA GLU A 30 16.09 -12.12 -5.05
C GLU A 30 16.62 -10.79 -5.61
N SER A 31 16.54 -10.59 -6.93
CA SER A 31 16.98 -9.35 -7.59
C SER A 31 16.13 -8.14 -7.19
N ILE A 32 14.81 -8.31 -7.11
CA ILE A 32 13.86 -7.27 -6.68
C ILE A 32 14.07 -6.93 -5.20
N LEU A 33 14.34 -7.94 -4.38
CA LEU A 33 14.56 -7.82 -2.94
C LEU A 33 16.06 -7.80 -2.57
N LYS A 34 16.90 -7.17 -3.40
CA LYS A 34 18.38 -7.15 -3.28
C LYS A 34 18.97 -6.74 -1.91
N ASN A 35 18.17 -6.13 -1.04
CA ASN A 35 18.58 -5.69 0.31
C ASN A 35 18.08 -6.65 1.43
N VAL A 36 17.66 -7.87 1.07
CA VAL A 36 17.19 -8.93 1.96
C VAL A 36 18.11 -10.13 1.77
N ASP A 37 18.65 -10.68 2.85
CA ASP A 37 19.47 -11.89 2.77
C ASP A 37 18.62 -13.12 2.45
N GLU A 38 19.25 -14.13 1.83
CA GLU A 38 18.60 -15.35 1.33
C GLU A 38 17.80 -16.08 2.42
N LYS A 39 18.32 -16.12 3.66
CA LYS A 39 17.68 -16.79 4.79
C LYS A 39 16.41 -16.05 5.23
N THR A 40 16.49 -14.73 5.38
CA THR A 40 15.32 -13.91 5.71
C THR A 40 14.26 -14.02 4.61
N LEU A 41 14.65 -13.87 3.34
CA LEU A 41 13.72 -14.02 2.22
C LEU A 41 13.02 -15.38 2.23
N HIS A 42 13.78 -16.45 2.43
CA HIS A 42 13.23 -17.80 2.57
C HIS A 42 12.21 -17.91 3.71
N GLN A 43 12.53 -17.39 4.90
CA GLN A 43 11.62 -17.42 6.05
C GLN A 43 10.30 -16.69 5.76
N GLU A 44 10.35 -15.53 5.10
CA GLU A 44 9.15 -14.77 4.77
C GLU A 44 8.30 -15.46 3.70
N ILE A 45 8.91 -16.14 2.72
CA ILE A 45 8.19 -16.96 1.74
C ILE A 45 7.51 -18.16 2.42
N ILE A 46 8.21 -18.87 3.31
CA ILE A 46 7.63 -19.99 4.06
C ILE A 46 6.47 -19.52 4.94
N TYR A 47 6.58 -18.35 5.56
CA TYR A 47 5.47 -17.77 6.32
C TYR A 47 4.23 -17.55 5.44
N LEU A 48 4.40 -16.97 4.25
CA LEU A 48 3.30 -16.72 3.31
C LEU A 48 2.71 -18.03 2.76
N GLU A 49 3.55 -19.04 2.54
CA GLU A 49 3.12 -20.37 2.12
C GLU A 49 2.29 -21.08 3.21
N GLN A 50 2.71 -20.99 4.48
CA GLN A 50 1.93 -21.47 5.63
C GLN A 50 0.58 -20.76 5.79
N LYS A 51 0.48 -19.51 5.33
CA LYS A 51 -0.78 -18.74 5.26
C LYS A 51 -1.58 -19.01 3.99
N ASN A 52 -1.10 -19.91 3.13
CA ASN A 52 -1.71 -20.26 1.86
C ASN A 52 -1.86 -19.06 0.91
N PHE A 53 -1.05 -18.01 1.04
CA PHE A 53 -1.08 -16.86 0.14
C PHE A 53 -0.16 -17.04 -1.08
N VAL A 54 0.89 -17.85 -0.93
CA VAL A 54 1.79 -18.24 -2.02
C VAL A 54 2.07 -19.73 -1.95
N THR A 55 2.66 -20.27 -3.01
CA THR A 55 3.16 -21.65 -3.06
C THR A 55 4.52 -21.67 -3.76
N THR A 56 5.42 -22.54 -3.29
CA THR A 56 6.73 -22.74 -3.90
C THR A 56 6.68 -23.85 -4.95
N LYS A 57 7.32 -23.64 -6.11
CA LYS A 57 7.37 -24.60 -7.23
C LYS A 57 8.78 -25.00 -7.58
N GLY A 58 8.94 -26.29 -7.91
CA GLY A 58 10.18 -26.95 -8.36
C GLY A 58 11.26 -26.95 -7.28
N ARG A 59 11.75 -28.11 -6.84
CA ARG A 59 12.79 -28.18 -5.79
C ARG A 59 14.18 -28.38 -6.38
N PHE A 60 15.16 -27.70 -5.80
CA PHE A 60 16.58 -27.91 -6.07
C PHE A 60 17.28 -28.53 -4.86
N MET A 61 18.04 -29.60 -5.09
CA MET A 61 18.93 -30.16 -4.07
C MET A 61 20.20 -29.31 -3.97
N GLY A 62 20.69 -29.02 -2.77
CA GLY A 62 22.02 -28.44 -2.54
C GLY A 62 22.07 -26.97 -2.10
N LYS A 63 20.97 -26.23 -2.13
CA LYS A 63 20.87 -24.90 -1.48
C LYS A 63 20.20 -25.02 -0.10
N PRO A 64 20.78 -24.44 0.97
CA PRO A 64 20.18 -24.50 2.31
C PRO A 64 18.95 -23.60 2.46
N TYR A 65 18.90 -22.47 1.73
CA TYR A 65 17.80 -21.52 1.68
C TYR A 65 17.44 -21.27 0.22
N LEU A 66 16.17 -20.94 -0.09
CA LEU A 66 15.67 -20.77 -1.46
C LEU A 66 15.94 -21.98 -2.38
N ASN A 67 15.60 -23.17 -1.90
CA ASN A 67 15.74 -24.43 -2.63
C ASN A 67 14.58 -24.71 -3.60
N TYR A 68 13.95 -23.66 -4.12
CA TYR A 68 12.86 -23.74 -5.07
C TYR A 68 13.05 -22.84 -6.29
N SER A 69 12.44 -23.21 -7.41
CA SER A 69 12.59 -22.53 -8.70
C SER A 69 11.75 -21.28 -8.86
N ALA A 70 10.53 -21.31 -8.34
CA ALA A 70 9.60 -20.21 -8.48
C ALA A 70 8.66 -20.12 -7.26
N VAL A 71 8.05 -18.94 -7.13
CA VAL A 71 7.00 -18.65 -6.16
C VAL A 71 5.77 -18.18 -6.93
N ALA A 72 4.64 -18.85 -6.73
CA ALA A 72 3.37 -18.49 -7.35
C ALA A 72 2.39 -18.00 -6.29
N ILE A 73 1.58 -16.99 -6.63
CA ILE A 73 0.48 -16.56 -5.78
C ILE A 73 -0.67 -17.59 -5.85
N THR A 74 -1.36 -17.83 -4.75
CA THR A 74 -2.56 -18.69 -4.72
C THR A 74 -3.82 -17.85 -4.97
N ALA A 75 -4.97 -18.50 -5.13
CA ALA A 75 -6.26 -17.81 -5.14
C ALA A 75 -6.49 -16.95 -3.88
N TRP A 76 -6.13 -17.46 -2.70
CA TRP A 76 -6.26 -16.72 -1.43
C TRP A 76 -5.32 -15.51 -1.35
N GLY A 77 -4.12 -15.63 -1.94
CA GLY A 77 -3.21 -14.50 -2.06
C GLY A 77 -3.74 -13.44 -3.02
N ILE A 78 -4.36 -13.85 -4.13
CA ILE A 78 -5.01 -12.97 -5.10
C ILE A 78 -6.15 -12.19 -4.43
N ASP A 79 -7.11 -12.91 -3.81
CA ASP A 79 -8.25 -12.29 -3.13
C ASP A 79 -7.77 -11.28 -2.09
N LEU A 80 -6.71 -11.63 -1.34
CA LEU A 80 -6.13 -10.74 -0.35
C LEU A 80 -5.48 -9.49 -0.97
N VAL A 81 -4.77 -9.60 -2.09
CA VAL A 81 -4.17 -8.42 -2.76
C VAL A 81 -5.23 -7.53 -3.40
N GLU A 82 -6.35 -8.12 -3.86
CA GLU A 82 -7.48 -7.42 -4.45
C GLU A 82 -8.41 -6.77 -3.42
N ASP A 83 -8.26 -7.09 -2.13
CA ASP A 83 -8.87 -6.37 -1.00
C ASP A 83 -7.86 -5.38 -0.38
N PRO A 84 -7.89 -4.08 -0.76
CA PRO A 84 -6.88 -3.11 -0.34
C PRO A 84 -6.91 -2.85 1.17
N ASP A 85 -8.09 -2.96 1.79
CA ASP A 85 -8.30 -2.68 3.21
C ASP A 85 -7.70 -3.80 4.06
N GLU A 86 -8.00 -5.06 3.70
CA GLU A 86 -7.45 -6.22 4.39
C GLU A 86 -5.94 -6.35 4.14
N PHE A 87 -5.50 -6.18 2.90
CA PHE A 87 -4.08 -6.19 2.54
C PHE A 87 -3.30 -5.12 3.30
N GLY A 88 -3.85 -3.90 3.31
CA GLY A 88 -3.33 -2.74 4.00
C GLY A 88 -3.22 -2.97 5.51
N ARG A 89 -4.21 -3.62 6.13
CA ARG A 89 -4.21 -3.95 7.57
C ARG A 89 -3.20 -5.04 7.94
N LEU A 90 -3.10 -6.11 7.15
CA LEU A 90 -2.24 -7.26 7.47
C LEU A 90 -0.76 -6.93 7.22
N PHE A 91 -0.49 -6.28 6.10
CA PHE A 91 0.85 -5.90 5.67
C PHE A 91 1.03 -4.40 5.68
N SER A 92 0.43 -3.72 6.67
CA SER A 92 0.76 -2.33 6.96
C SER A 92 2.27 -2.28 7.13
N ILE A 93 2.93 -1.72 6.13
CA ILE A 93 4.19 -1.07 6.38
C ILE A 93 3.80 0.00 7.39
N ASN A 94 4.48 0.09 8.52
CA ASN A 94 4.56 1.39 9.16
C ASN A 94 5.19 2.29 8.08
N ILE A 95 4.37 2.86 7.19
CA ILE A 95 4.42 4.29 6.99
C ILE A 95 4.36 4.73 8.44
N ASP A 96 5.51 5.11 8.99
CA ASP A 96 5.48 5.90 10.19
C ASP A 96 4.43 6.94 9.84
N ALA A 97 3.26 6.81 10.45
CA ALA A 97 2.54 7.94 10.93
C ALA A 97 3.59 8.69 11.74
N ARG A 98 4.44 9.44 11.03
CA ARG A 98 5.05 10.64 11.52
C ARG A 98 3.85 11.52 11.75
N GLN A 99 3.21 11.27 12.89
CA GLN A 99 2.58 12.27 13.73
C GLN A 99 3.57 13.44 14.00
N ASN A 100 4.81 13.38 13.51
CA ASN A 100 5.79 14.46 13.49
C ASN A 100 6.01 15.17 12.13
N ASN A 101 5.27 14.86 11.04
CA ASN A 101 5.49 15.52 9.73
C ASN A 101 4.28 16.23 9.10
N PHE A 102 3.17 16.42 9.82
CA PHE A 102 2.21 17.47 9.43
C PHE A 102 2.85 18.88 9.50
N GLY A 103 4.03 19.02 10.10
CA GLY A 103 4.83 20.25 10.08
C GLY A 103 5.69 20.47 8.82
N ASN A 104 5.77 19.52 7.87
CA ASN A 104 6.71 19.59 6.74
C ASN A 104 6.09 19.26 5.36
N ILE A 105 4.78 19.48 5.19
CA ILE A 105 4.15 19.54 3.85
C ILE A 105 4.33 20.93 3.24
N ALA A 106 4.59 21.95 4.07
CA ALA A 106 5.08 23.24 3.63
C ALA A 106 6.55 23.12 3.16
N GLY A 107 6.76 22.72 1.90
CA GLY A 107 8.07 22.74 1.25
C GLY A 107 8.53 21.44 0.60
N SER A 108 7.74 20.36 0.66
CA SER A 108 8.03 19.16 -0.14
C SER A 108 7.58 19.39 -1.59
N ASN A 109 8.54 19.33 -2.52
CA ASN A 109 8.32 19.34 -3.98
C ASN A 109 7.66 18.02 -4.46
N ILE A 110 6.51 17.67 -3.90
CA ILE A 110 5.64 16.68 -4.51
C ILE A 110 4.95 17.41 -5.67
N ASN A 111 5.46 17.21 -6.89
CA ASN A 111 4.86 17.77 -8.09
C ASN A 111 3.57 16.99 -8.42
N ILE A 112 2.53 17.24 -7.63
CA ILE A 112 1.19 16.69 -7.86
C ILE A 112 0.54 17.61 -8.90
N ASP A 113 0.28 17.10 -10.10
CA ASP A 113 -0.34 17.91 -11.17
C ASP A 113 -1.70 18.43 -10.66
N SER A 114 -1.81 19.75 -10.51
CA SER A 114 -3.02 20.43 -10.05
C SER A 114 -4.28 20.06 -10.83
N ARG A 115 -4.13 19.59 -12.08
CA ARG A 115 -5.25 19.11 -12.91
C ARG A 115 -5.80 17.78 -12.43
N TYR A 116 -4.93 16.85 -12.01
CA TYR A 116 -5.31 15.57 -11.44
C TYR A 116 -6.05 15.75 -10.10
N VAL A 117 -5.56 16.66 -9.27
CA VAL A 117 -6.17 17.02 -7.98
C VAL A 117 -7.55 17.64 -8.17
N SER A 118 -7.69 18.55 -9.13
CA SER A 118 -8.97 19.19 -9.45
C SER A 118 -9.99 18.19 -10.03
N GLN A 119 -9.52 17.24 -10.84
CA GLN A 119 -10.36 16.19 -11.41
C GLN A 119 -10.91 15.26 -10.33
N ILE A 120 -10.07 14.78 -9.40
CA ILE A 120 -10.52 13.96 -8.27
C ILE A 120 -11.58 14.67 -7.45
N ILE A 121 -11.39 15.97 -7.15
CA ILE A 121 -12.36 16.75 -6.37
C ILE A 121 -13.68 16.92 -7.14
N ASN A 122 -13.62 17.21 -8.44
CA ASN A 122 -14.81 17.45 -9.26
C ASN A 122 -15.60 16.17 -9.61
N GLU A 123 -14.96 15.01 -9.59
CA GLU A 123 -15.58 13.70 -9.85
C GLU A 123 -16.19 13.07 -8.59
N GLN A 124 -16.06 13.71 -7.43
CA GLN A 124 -16.69 13.24 -6.19
C GLN A 124 -18.22 13.39 -6.20
N ASP A 125 -18.89 12.47 -5.52
CA ASP A 125 -20.34 12.53 -5.32
C ASP A 125 -20.79 13.75 -4.49
N ASP A 126 -22.09 14.05 -4.53
CA ASP A 126 -22.70 15.19 -3.83
C ASP A 126 -22.39 15.20 -2.32
N LYS A 127 -22.20 14.01 -1.73
CA LYS A 127 -21.95 13.82 -0.31
C LYS A 127 -20.50 14.16 0.06
N ALA A 128 -19.54 13.81 -0.78
CA ALA A 128 -18.16 14.21 -0.63
C ALA A 128 -17.97 15.74 -0.86
N GLN A 129 -18.72 16.35 -1.79
CA GLN A 129 -18.77 17.82 -1.93
C GLN A 129 -19.31 18.52 -0.66
N GLU A 130 -20.35 17.96 -0.04
CA GLU A 130 -20.87 18.46 1.24
C GLU A 130 -19.85 18.34 2.38
N LEU A 131 -19.14 17.21 2.45
CA LEU A 131 -18.06 17.00 3.43
C LEU A 131 -16.89 17.97 3.23
N LEU A 132 -16.51 18.26 1.98
CA LEU A 132 -15.49 19.26 1.65
C LEU A 132 -15.92 20.67 2.07
N LYS A 133 -17.19 21.03 1.87
CA LYS A 133 -17.75 22.31 2.33
C LYS A 133 -17.71 22.41 3.86
N ASN A 134 -18.16 21.37 4.56
CA ASN A 134 -18.13 21.29 6.02
C ASN A 134 -16.70 21.38 6.56
N LEU A 135 -15.75 20.70 5.91
CA LEU A 135 -14.33 20.78 6.25
C LEU A 135 -13.82 22.22 6.11
N ASN A 136 -14.14 22.90 5.01
CA ASN A 136 -13.76 24.30 4.78
C ASN A 136 -14.30 25.24 5.86
N GLU A 137 -15.57 25.08 6.25
CA GLU A 137 -16.17 25.88 7.32
C GLU A 137 -15.52 25.60 8.69
N SER A 138 -15.23 24.33 9.00
CA SER A 138 -14.58 23.95 10.25
C SER A 138 -13.12 24.42 10.32
N ILE A 139 -12.39 24.44 9.19
CA ILE A 139 -11.05 25.02 9.10
C ILE A 139 -11.10 26.53 9.40
N LYS A 140 -12.03 27.27 8.80
CA LYS A 140 -12.24 28.71 9.10
C LYS A 140 -12.54 28.96 10.58
N LYS A 141 -13.33 28.07 11.19
CA LYS A 141 -13.69 28.11 12.62
C LYS A 141 -12.61 27.54 13.55
N LYS A 142 -11.52 26.96 13.00
CA LYS A 142 -10.46 26.26 13.74
C LYS A 142 -10.98 25.13 14.64
N ASP A 143 -12.08 24.50 14.26
CA ASP A 143 -12.71 23.41 15.01
C ASP A 143 -11.98 22.09 14.75
N LYS A 144 -10.96 21.83 15.57
CA LYS A 144 -10.06 20.69 15.41
C LYS A 144 -10.77 19.34 15.42
N ASP A 145 -11.75 19.16 16.29
CA ASP A 145 -12.44 17.87 16.45
C ASP A 145 -13.28 17.54 15.23
N THR A 146 -13.98 18.54 14.68
CA THR A 146 -14.75 18.37 13.45
C THR A 146 -13.84 18.17 12.24
N ILE A 147 -12.72 18.91 12.15
CA ILE A 147 -11.72 18.71 11.08
C ILE A 147 -11.18 17.28 11.08
N ILE A 148 -10.78 16.76 12.24
CA ILE A 148 -10.22 15.40 12.38
C ILE A 148 -11.27 14.36 12.01
N LYS A 149 -12.51 14.50 12.48
CA LYS A 149 -13.61 13.58 12.14
C LYS A 149 -13.91 13.57 10.65
N THR A 150 -13.99 14.75 10.03
CA THR A 150 -14.30 14.87 8.60
C THR A 150 -13.16 14.35 7.73
N LEU A 151 -11.90 14.63 8.06
CA LEU A 151 -10.75 14.07 7.36
C LEU A 151 -10.63 12.55 7.56
N GLY A 152 -10.95 12.06 8.76
CA GLY A 152 -11.01 10.62 9.04
C GLY A 152 -12.07 9.92 8.20
N TYR A 153 -13.27 10.49 8.12
CA TYR A 153 -14.34 9.95 7.27
C TYR A 153 -13.99 9.98 5.79
N ILE A 154 -13.35 11.05 5.30
CA ILE A 154 -12.89 11.14 3.92
C ILE A 154 -11.78 10.13 3.64
N GLY A 155 -10.81 9.98 4.55
CA GLY A 155 -9.72 9.00 4.42
C GLY A 155 -10.18 7.55 4.40
N ASP A 156 -11.23 7.23 5.16
CA ASP A 156 -11.87 5.91 5.21
C ASP A 156 -12.67 5.60 3.92
N LYS A 157 -13.13 6.64 3.22
CA LYS A 157 -13.96 6.53 2.01
C LYS A 157 -13.17 6.66 0.71
N SER A 158 -12.12 7.48 0.70
CA SER A 158 -11.32 7.79 -0.48
C SER A 158 -9.97 8.36 -0.06
N LEU A 159 -8.95 7.50 -0.10
CA LEU A 159 -7.56 7.88 0.15
C LEU A 159 -7.06 8.92 -0.87
N ASP A 160 -7.47 8.81 -2.13
CA ASP A 160 -7.10 9.75 -3.19
C ASP A 160 -7.65 11.16 -2.93
N LEU A 161 -8.90 11.26 -2.44
CA LEU A 161 -9.50 12.54 -2.06
C LEU A 161 -8.77 13.14 -0.85
N LEU A 162 -8.40 12.33 0.15
CA LEU A 162 -7.62 12.80 1.29
C LEU A 162 -6.26 13.37 0.86
N ILE A 163 -5.56 12.68 -0.04
CA ILE A 163 -4.27 13.12 -0.59
C ILE A 163 -4.46 14.43 -1.37
N ALA A 164 -5.50 14.53 -2.20
CA ALA A 164 -5.83 15.74 -2.96
C ALA A 164 -6.08 16.97 -2.06
N ILE A 165 -6.80 16.79 -0.94
CA ILE A 165 -7.07 17.85 0.05
C ILE A 165 -5.76 18.31 0.70
N ILE A 166 -4.94 17.38 1.20
CA ILE A 166 -3.70 17.68 1.93
C ILE A 166 -2.63 18.28 1.02
N ALA A 167 -2.60 17.88 -0.25
CA ALA A 167 -1.71 18.41 -1.29
C ALA A 167 -2.01 19.86 -1.70
N GLY A 168 -3.04 20.50 -1.13
CA GLY A 168 -3.42 21.87 -1.47
C GLY A 168 -4.42 21.98 -2.61
N GLY A 169 -5.13 20.89 -2.96
CA GLY A 169 -6.22 20.90 -3.93
C GLY A 169 -7.40 21.77 -3.53
N MET A 170 -7.62 21.93 -2.23
CA MET A 170 -8.53 22.92 -1.70
C MET A 170 -7.79 24.26 -1.59
N LYS A 171 -8.20 25.24 -2.40
CA LYS A 171 -7.88 26.64 -2.12
C LYS A 171 -8.52 27.02 -0.78
N LEU A 172 -7.75 26.92 0.29
CA LEU A 172 -8.09 27.46 1.61
C LEU A 172 -8.09 28.99 1.59
#